data_AF-A0A7C8AAA7-F1
#
_entry.id   AF-A0A7C8AAA7-F1
#
_cell.length_a   1.000
_cell.length_b   1.000
_cell.length_c   1.000
_cell.angle_alpha   90.00
_cell.angle_beta   90.00
_cell.angle_gamma   90.00
#
_symmetry.space_group_name_H-M   'P 1'
#
loop_
_entity.id
_entity.type
_entity.pdbx_description
1 polymer ?
#
loop_
_entity_poly.entity_id
_entity_poly.type
_entity_poly.pdbx_seq_one_letter_code
_entity_poly.pdbx_strand_id
1 'polypeptide(L)' 'MSTVIDRIYKIASTIADENGFEVVKVELLGKGKRTILRVFIDRVGGVTI' A
#
# COMPACT_ATOMS: atom_id res chain seq x y z
N MET A 1 -0.34 -17.98 -8.84
CA MET A 1 -1.68 -17.45 -8.49
C MET A 1 -1.45 -16.10 -7.84
N SER A 2 -1.77 -14.97 -8.48
CA SER A 2 -1.58 -13.66 -7.85
C SER A 2 -2.75 -13.36 -6.92
N THR A 3 -2.44 -13.03 -5.68
CA THR A 3 -3.46 -12.60 -4.72
C THR A 3 -3.85 -11.15 -5.02
N VAL A 4 -5.05 -10.75 -4.58
CA VAL A 4 -5.49 -9.34 -4.69
C VAL A 4 -4.47 -8.41 -4.01
N ILE A 5 -3.85 -8.85 -2.91
CA ILE A 5 -2.81 -8.11 -2.19
C ILE A 5 -1.59 -7.87 -3.09
N ASP A 6 -1.10 -8.88 -3.81
CA ASP A 6 0.06 -8.72 -4.70
C ASP A 6 -0.20 -7.68 -5.80
N ARG A 7 -1.45 -7.65 -6.30
CA ARG A 7 -1.88 -6.71 -7.33
C ARG A 7 -1.95 -5.29 -6.78
N ILE A 8 -2.50 -5.12 -5.58
CA ILE A 8 -2.53 -3.83 -4.88
C ILE A 8 -1.12 -3.35 -4.58
N TYR A 9 -0.25 -4.23 -4.06
CA TYR A 9 1.13 -3.89 -3.73
C TYR A 9 1.87 -3.35 -4.95
N LYS A 10 1.75 -4.00 -6.12
CA LYS A 10 2.37 -3.52 -7.37
C LYS A 10 1.90 -2.13 -7.76
N ILE A 11 0.58 -1.90 -7.75
CA ILE A 11 0.00 -0.59 -8.11
C ILE A 11 0.47 0.49 -7.13
N ALA A 12 0.39 0.21 -5.84
CA ALA A 12 0.79 1.16 -4.80
C ALA A 12 2.29 1.46 -4.86
N SER A 13 3.14 0.46 -5.12
CA SER A 13 4.60 0.63 -5.21
C SER A 13 4.97 1.56 -6.35
N THR A 14 4.40 1.35 -7.55
CA THR A 14 4.65 2.22 -8.70
C THR A 14 4.33 3.69 -8.40
N ILE A 15 3.16 3.95 -7.79
CA ILE A 15 2.76 5.32 -7.45
C ILE A 15 3.64 5.88 -6.33
N ALA A 16 3.98 5.07 -5.31
CA ALA A 16 4.82 5.51 -4.21
C ALA A 16 6.22 5.91 -4.71
N ASP A 17 6.84 5.06 -5.54
CA ASP A 17 8.16 5.30 -6.12
C ASP A 17 8.19 6.61 -6.92
N GLU A 18 7.17 6.85 -7.76
CA GLU A 18 7.01 8.10 -8.52
C GLU A 18 6.93 9.35 -7.63
N ASN A 19 6.49 9.19 -6.38
CA ASN A 19 6.33 10.27 -5.41
C ASN A 19 7.45 10.30 -4.35
N GLY A 20 8.48 9.44 -4.48
CA GLY A 20 9.60 9.36 -3.54
C GLY A 20 9.25 8.72 -2.19
N PHE A 21 8.26 7.84 -2.17
CA PHE A 21 7.88 7.01 -1.03
C PHE A 21 8.13 5.53 -1.34
N GLU A 22 8.26 4.72 -0.30
CA GLU A 22 8.35 3.26 -0.40
C GLU A 22 7.12 2.62 0.25
N VAL A 23 6.50 1.66 -0.44
CA VAL A 23 5.44 0.84 0.18
C VAL A 23 6.09 -0.25 1.02
N VAL A 24 5.90 -0.18 2.33
CA VAL A 24 6.46 -1.17 3.27
C VAL A 24 5.50 -2.32 3.57
N LYS A 25 4.18 -2.08 3.46
CA LYS A 25 3.16 -3.11 3.75
C LYS A 25 1.82 -2.77 3.13
N VAL A 26 1.07 -3.82 2.74
CA VAL A 26 -0.34 -3.73 2.35
C VAL A 26 -1.14 -4.74 3.18
N GLU A 27 -2.27 -4.30 3.72
CA GLU A 27 -3.21 -5.15 4.44
C GLU A 27 -4.63 -4.95 3.91
N LEU A 28 -5.33 -6.05 3.63
CA LEU A 28 -6.76 -6.04 3.35
C LEU A 28 -7.50 -6.68 4.53
N LEU A 29 -8.20 -5.86 5.29
CA LEU A 29 -8.86 -6.24 6.53
C LEU A 29 -10.37 -6.31 6.37
N GLY A 30 -11.00 -7.24 7.09
CA GLY A 30 -12.45 -7.41 7.07
C GLY A 30 -12.97 -8.13 5.82
N LYS A 31 -14.31 -8.19 5.69
CA LYS A 31 -15.02 -8.78 4.55
C LYS A 31 -16.30 -7.98 4.23
N GLY A 32 -16.71 -7.96 2.97
CA GLY A 32 -17.94 -7.32 2.52
C GLY A 32 -17.96 -5.80 2.71
N LYS A 33 -19.05 -5.27 3.28
CA LYS A 33 -19.24 -3.81 3.48
C LYS A 33 -18.25 -3.16 4.45
N ARG A 34 -17.51 -3.93 5.25
CA ARG A 34 -16.47 -3.44 6.17
C ARG A 34 -15.09 -3.90 5.73
N THR A 35 -14.80 -3.77 4.44
CA THR A 35 -13.46 -4.03 3.91
C THR A 35 -12.62 -2.76 4.01
N ILE A 36 -11.46 -2.85 4.66
CA ILE A 36 -10.52 -1.74 4.82
C ILE A 36 -9.22 -2.15 4.14
N LEU A 37 -8.74 -1.31 3.23
CA LEU A 37 -7.40 -1.41 2.66
C LEU A 37 -6.47 -0.46 3.42
N ARG A 38 -5.39 -0.99 3.99
CA ARG A 38 -4.31 -0.20 4.58
C ARG A 38 -3.06 -0.34 3.72
N VAL A 39 -2.48 0.80 3.36
CA VAL A 39 -1.20 0.89 2.68
C VAL A 39 -0.27 1.68 3.60
N PHE A 40 0.85 1.06 3.97
CA PHE A 40 1.86 1.67 4.80
C PHE A 40 2.97 2.15 3.88
N ILE A 41 3.29 3.44 3.98
CA ILE A 41 4.35 4.08 3.19
C ILE A 41 5.40 4.68 4.13
N ASP A 42 6.63 4.74 3.65
CA ASP A 42 7.73 5.44 4.30
C ASP A 42 8.47 6.32 3.28
N ARG A 43 9.29 7.26 3.76
CA ARG A 43 10.16 8.10 2.93
C ARG A 43 11.44 8.42 3.70
N VAL A 44 12.56 8.45 2.98
CA VAL A 44 13.82 8.97 3.53
C VAL A 44 13.65 10.44 3.92
N GLY A 45 13.74 10.73 5.23
CA GLY A 45 13.47 12.05 5.81
C GLY A 45 12.14 12.16 6.57
N GLY A 46 11.36 11.08 6.61
CA GLY A 46 10.08 11.00 7.33
C GLY A 46 8.88 11.42 6.48
N VAL A 47 7.69 11.09 7.00
CA VAL A 47 6.40 11.44 6.39
C VAL A 47 5.74 12.50 7.25
N THR A 48 5.30 13.61 6.64
CA THR A 48 4.52 14.67 7.29
C THR A 48 3.06 14.56 6.86
N ILE A 49 2.12 14.82 7.78
CA ILE A 49 0.65 14.75 7.57
C ILE A 49 0.11 16.07 7.07
#